data_AF-A0A6V7LMA6-F1
#
_entry.id   AF-A0A6V7LMA6-F1
#
_cell.length_a   1.000
_cell.length_b   1.000
_cell.length_c   1.000
_cell.angle_alpha   90.00
_cell.angle_beta   90.00
_cell.angle_gamma   90.00
#
_symmetry.space_group_name_H-M   'P 1'
#
loop_
_entity.id
_entity.type
_entity.pdbx_description
1 polymer ?
#
loop_
_entity_poly.entity_id
_entity_poly.type
_entity_poly.pdbx_seq_one_letter_code
_entity_poly.pdbx_strand_id
1 'polypeptide(L)'
;VANYHSQMDIGIRLYIIALIPAVILLVQIRNLKYLVPFSVLANLFIMAGLAGSLYYVFSDLKPVESVKYFSSIEQLPKFFATVIFAIEGIGV
;
A
#
# COMPACT_ATOMS: atom_id res chain seq x y z
N VAL A 1 -12.83 -7.70 -7.46
CA VAL A 1 -12.71 -8.62 -8.63
C VAL A 1 -12.97 -10.07 -8.23
N ALA A 2 -12.25 -10.65 -7.26
CA ALA A 2 -12.53 -12.02 -6.80
C ALA A 2 -13.96 -12.21 -6.25
N ASN A 3 -14.47 -11.33 -5.37
CA ASN A 3 -15.87 -11.39 -4.91
C ASN A 3 -16.88 -11.20 -6.06
N TYR A 4 -16.52 -10.41 -7.08
CA TYR A 4 -17.39 -10.14 -8.23
C TYR A 4 -17.59 -11.37 -9.12
N HIS A 5 -16.52 -12.15 -9.35
CA HIS A 5 -16.59 -13.39 -10.14
C HIS A 5 -17.01 -14.62 -9.34
N SER A 6 -16.73 -14.65 -8.04
CA SER A 6 -17.03 -15.78 -7.17
C SER A 6 -18.46 -15.78 -6.64
N GLN A 7 -19.22 -14.68 -6.78
CA GLN A 7 -20.54 -14.46 -6.15
C GLN A 7 -20.56 -14.75 -4.62
N MET A 8 -19.38 -14.80 -4.01
CA MET A 8 -19.18 -15.02 -2.59
C MET A 8 -18.56 -13.78 -2.00
N ASP A 9 -19.12 -13.33 -0.88
CA ASP A 9 -18.55 -12.22 -0.12
C ASP A 9 -17.40 -12.75 0.75
N ILE A 10 -16.23 -12.90 0.12
CA ILE A 10 -15.01 -13.31 0.81
C ILE A 10 -14.59 -12.14 1.70
N GLY A 11 -14.56 -12.35 3.02
CA GLY A 11 -14.16 -11.33 3.97
C GLY A 11 -12.68 -10.95 3.82
N ILE A 12 -12.35 -9.68 4.06
CA ILE A 12 -10.99 -9.14 3.96
C ILE A 12 -9.94 -9.96 4.74
N ARG A 13 -10.35 -10.55 5.88
CA ARG A 13 -9.50 -11.38 6.73
C ARG A 13 -8.99 -12.63 6.01
N LEU A 14 -9.80 -13.23 5.13
CA LEU A 14 -9.40 -14.41 4.36
C LEU A 14 -8.36 -14.06 3.29
N TYR A 15 -8.45 -12.87 2.69
CA TYR A 15 -7.42 -12.38 1.77
C TYR A 15 -6.07 -12.17 2.48
N ILE A 16 -6.10 -11.60 3.70
CA ILE A 16 -4.90 -11.43 4.51
C ILE A 16 -4.27 -12.81 4.81
N ILE A 17 -5.07 -13.77 5.28
CA ILE A 17 -4.60 -15.12 5.59
C ILE A 17 -4.04 -15.82 4.35
N ALA A 18 -4.69 -15.68 3.20
CA ALA A 18 -4.22 -16.28 1.95
C ALA A 18 -2.86 -15.73 1.48
N LEU A 19 -2.54 -14.48 1.83
CA LEU A 19 -1.25 -13.85 1.51
C LEU A 19 -0.11 -14.26 2.46
N ILE A 20 -0.41 -14.62 3.71
CA ILE A 20 0.61 -14.94 4.73
C ILE A 20 1.62 -15.99 4.25
N PRO A 21 1.23 -17.15 3.67
CA PRO A 21 2.19 -18.16 3.23
C PRO A 21 3.18 -17.64 2.19
N ALA A 22 2.71 -16.83 1.24
CA ALA A 22 3.56 -16.23 0.21
C ALA A 22 4.58 -15.27 0.82
N VAL A 23 4.14 -14.44 1.77
CA VAL A 23 5.02 -13.50 2.49
C VAL A 23 6.10 -14.26 3.29
N ILE A 24 5.72 -15.32 4.02
CA ILE A 24 6.66 -16.13 4.79
C ILE A 24 7.73 -16.75 3.87
N LEU A 25 7.34 -17.30 2.72
CA LEU A 25 8.29 -17.89 1.78
C LEU A 25 9.29 -16.87 1.23
N LEU A 26 8.84 -15.63 0.93
CA LEU A 26 9.72 -14.56 0.48
C LEU A 26 10.71 -14.13 1.57
N VAL A 27 10.27 -14.03 2.82
CA VAL A 27 11.11 -13.64 3.95
C VAL A 27 12.13 -14.73 4.33
N GLN A 28 11.86 -16.00 4.02
CA GLN A 28 12.78 -17.12 4.32
C GLN A 28 13.99 -17.23 3.36
N ILE A 29 14.09 -16.39 2.33
CA ILE A 29 15.23 -16.40 1.40
C ILE A 29 16.49 -15.91 2.12
N ARG A 30 17.33 -16.85 2.56
CA ARG A 30 18.59 -16.56 3.28
C ARG A 30 19.71 -16.05 2.38
N ASN A 31 19.62 -16.28 1.07
CA ASN A 31 20.63 -15.90 0.11
C ASN A 31 20.27 -14.56 -0.56
N LEU A 32 20.92 -13.48 -0.12
CA LEU A 32 20.68 -12.12 -0.60
C LEU A 32 20.82 -11.99 -2.14
N LYS A 33 21.70 -12.79 -2.77
CA LYS A 33 21.89 -12.77 -4.22
C LYS A 33 20.62 -13.08 -5.01
N TYR A 34 19.75 -13.97 -4.51
CA TYR A 34 18.48 -14.29 -5.16
C TYR A 34 17.39 -13.24 -4.87
N LEU A 35 17.55 -12.46 -3.81
CA LEU A 35 16.62 -11.40 -3.44
C LEU A 35 16.80 -10.14 -4.30
N VAL A 36 18.02 -9.88 -4.77
CA VAL A 36 18.35 -8.70 -5.60
C VAL A 36 17.40 -8.48 -6.78
N PRO A 37 17.19 -9.44 -7.71
CA PRO A 37 16.29 -9.22 -8.84
C PRO A 37 14.84 -8.97 -8.42
N PHE A 38 14.39 -9.61 -7.34
CA PHE A 38 13.05 -9.39 -6.78
C PHE A 38 12.91 -8.00 -6.14
N SER A 39 13.96 -7.52 -5.46
CA SER A 39 14.02 -6.18 -4.88
C SER A 39 13.99 -5.10 -5.95
N VAL A 40 14.72 -5.28 -7.05
CA VAL A 40 14.68 -4.35 -8.19
C VAL A 40 13.27 -4.26 -8.78
N LEU A 41 12.60 -5.41 -8.96
CA LEU A 41 11.22 -5.44 -9.47
C LEU A 41 10.24 -4.77 -8.49
N ALA A 42 10.37 -5.04 -7.18
CA ALA A 42 9.55 -4.42 -6.15
C ALA A 42 9.72 -2.89 -6.14
N ASN A 43 10.96 -2.41 -6.20
CA ASN A 43 11.25 -0.98 -6.27
C ASN A 43 10.69 -0.32 -7.54
N LEU A 44 10.70 -1.04 -8.67
CA LEU A 44 10.06 -0.56 -9.90
C LEU A 44 8.55 -0.42 -9.73
N PHE A 45 7.89 -1.38 -9.08
CA PHE A 45 6.46 -1.29 -8.79
C PHE A 45 6.13 -0.17 -7.80
N ILE A 46 6.96 0.05 -6.77
CA ILE A 46 6.81 1.18 -5.86
C ILE A 46 6.89 2.50 -6.64
N MET A 47 7.90 2.63 -7.52
CA MET A 47 8.07 3.83 -8.34
C MET A 47 6.91 4.04 -9.31
N ALA A 48 6.42 2.99 -9.95
CA ALA A 48 5.26 3.05 -10.84
C ALA A 48 3.98 3.43 -10.07
N GLY A 49 3.77 2.87 -8.88
CA GLY A 49 2.64 3.21 -8.01
C GLY A 49 2.69 4.67 -7.55
N LEU A 50 3.88 5.16 -7.19
CA LEU A 50 4.09 6.56 -6.82
C LEU A 50 3.83 7.48 -8.02
N ALA A 51 4.38 7.16 -9.19
CA ALA A 51 4.17 7.93 -10.42
C ALA A 51 2.69 7.97 -10.81
N GLY A 52 1.98 6.84 -10.74
CA GLY A 52 0.53 6.78 -10.98
C GLY A 52 -0.26 7.61 -9.98
N SER A 53 0.08 7.53 -8.69
CA SER A 53 -0.56 8.31 -7.64
C SER A 53 -0.38 9.81 -7.87
N LEU A 54 0.84 10.25 -8.17
CA LEU A 54 1.15 11.65 -8.50
C LEU A 54 0.44 12.10 -9.78
N TYR A 55 0.40 11.26 -10.81
CA TYR A 55 -0.35 11.54 -12.04
C TYR A 55 -1.81 11.86 -11.75
N TYR A 56 -2.50 11.06 -10.94
CA TYR A 56 -3.89 11.31 -10.57
C TYR A 56 -4.07 12.57 -9.73
N VAL A 57 -3.15 12.83 -8.80
CA VAL A 57 -3.17 14.07 -7.98
C VAL A 57 -3.09 15.31 -8.86
N PHE A 58 -2.20 15.32 -9.86
CA PHE A 58 -2.03 16.47 -10.74
C PHE A 58 -3.05 16.56 -11.88
N SER A 59 -3.73 15.45 -12.22
CA SER A 59 -4.71 15.41 -13.32
C SER A 59 -6.10 15.93 -12.92
N ASP A 60 -6.51 15.78 -11.65
CA ASP A 60 -7.84 16.19 -11.15
C ASP A 60 -7.72 17.16 -9.95
N LEU A 61 -7.03 18.28 -10.18
CA LEU A 61 -6.87 19.33 -9.17
C LEU A 61 -8.17 20.11 -9.02
N LYS A 62 -8.92 19.84 -7.95
CA LYS A 62 -10.09 20.64 -7.56
C LYS A 62 -9.66 22.03 -7.08
N PRO A 63 -10.49 23.07 -7.28
CA PRO A 63 -10.24 24.40 -6.73
C PRO A 63 -9.99 24.33 -5.22
N VAL A 64 -9.00 25.07 -4.74
CA VAL A 64 -8.54 25.07 -3.34
C VAL A 64 -9.66 25.44 -2.36
N GLU A 65 -10.64 26.22 -2.81
CA GLU A 65 -11.85 26.58 -2.04
C GLU A 65 -12.82 25.40 -1.82
N SER A 66 -12.77 24.38 -2.67
CA SER A 66 -13.69 23.24 -2.65
C SER A 66 -13.17 22.05 -1.82
N VAL A 67 -11.94 22.12 -1.31
CA VAL A 67 -11.32 21.05 -0.54
C VAL A 67 -11.34 21.34 0.96
N LYS A 68 -11.67 20.32 1.75
CA LYS A 68 -11.68 20.42 3.21
C LYS A 68 -10.25 20.33 3.74
N TYR A 69 -9.71 21.43 4.24
CA TYR A 69 -8.34 21.48 4.77
C TYR A 69 -8.10 20.60 6.00
N PHE A 70 -9.14 20.40 6.81
CA PHE A 70 -9.07 19.59 8.02
C PHE A 70 -10.17 18.54 8.05
N SER A 71 -9.79 17.30 8.32
CA SER A 71 -10.74 16.22 8.60
C SER A 71 -11.33 16.37 10.00
N SER A 72 -12.27 15.50 10.40
CA SER A 72 -12.75 15.51 11.79
C SER A 72 -11.61 15.20 12.76
N ILE A 73 -11.71 15.70 13.99
CA ILE A 73 -10.70 15.48 15.04
C ILE A 73 -10.45 13.98 15.26
N GLU A 74 -11.48 13.15 15.13
CA GLU A 74 -11.39 11.69 15.25
C GLU A 74 -10.55 11.00 14.17
N GLN A 75 -10.39 11.64 13.00
CA GLN A 75 -9.62 11.10 11.89
C GLN A 75 -8.14 11.50 11.94
N LEU A 76 -7.80 12.56 12.68
CA LEU A 76 -6.42 13.03 12.82
C LEU A 76 -5.49 11.95 13.42
N PRO A 77 -5.85 11.25 14.51
CA PRO A 77 -5.00 10.17 15.04
C PRO A 77 -4.75 9.05 14.02
N LYS A 78 -5.74 8.71 13.20
CA LYS A 78 -5.59 7.68 12.16
C LYS A 78 -4.62 8.12 11.07
N PHE A 79 -4.71 9.38 10.63
CA PHE A 79 -3.78 9.94 9.66
C PHE A 79 -2.34 9.92 10.19
N PHE A 80 -2.11 10.44 11.40
CA PHE A 80 -0.77 10.45 12.00
C PHE A 80 -0.23 9.03 12.23
N ALA A 81 -1.07 8.09 12.68
CA ALA A 81 -0.67 6.69 12.82
C ALA A 81 -0.19 6.08 11.49
N THR A 82 -0.91 6.34 10.39
CA THR A 82 -0.50 5.87 9.07
C THR A 82 0.78 6.53 8.58
N VAL A 83 0.93 7.86 8.77
CA VAL A 83 2.14 8.59 8.36
C VAL A 83 3.37 8.13 9.13
N ILE A 84 3.27 8.01 10.46
CA ILE A 84 4.37 7.53 11.30
C ILE A 84 4.74 6.10 10.90
N PHE A 85 3.76 5.21 10.74
CA PHE A 85 4.01 3.83 10.31
C PHE A 85 4.73 3.76 8.95
N ALA A 86 4.37 4.62 8.00
CA ALA A 86 5.01 4.67 6.69
C ALA A 86 6.46 5.17 6.76
N ILE A 87 6.80 6.07 7.69
CA ILE A 87 8.14 6.61 7.87
C ILE A 87 9.05 5.61 8.61
N GLU A 88 8.54 4.97 9.67
CA GLU A 88 9.28 3.98 10.46
C GLU A 88 9.62 2.72 9.66
N GLY A 89 8.83 2.37 8.64
CA GLY A 89 9.07 1.18 7.80
C GLY A 89 10.40 1.17 7.03
N ILE A 90 11.11 2.30 6.96
CA ILE A 90 12.41 2.44 6.28
C ILE A 90 13.59 2.32 7.28
N GLY A 91 13.35 2.34 8.60
CA GLY A 91 14.41 2.47 9.60
C GLY A 91 14.29 1.50 10.78
N VAL A 92 14.66 0.23 10.57
CA VAL A 92 15.45 -0.62 11.49
C VAL A 92 16.10 -1.78 10.74
#